data_AF-A0A5T0UIX7-F1
#
_entry.id   AF-A0A5T0UIX7-F1
#
_cell.length_a   1.000
_cell.length_b   1.000
_cell.length_c   1.000
_cell.angle_alpha   90.00
_cell.angle_beta   90.00
_cell.angle_gamma   90.00
#
_symmetry.space_group_name_H-M   'P 1'
#
loop_
_entity.id
_entity.type
_entity.pdbx_description
1 polymer ?
#
loop_
_entity_poly.entity_id
_entity_poly.type
_entity_poly.pdbx_seq_one_letter_code
_entity_poly.pdbx_strand_id
1 'polypeptide(L)'
;EIDKLSQQDEDITGLATGYKDFDHMTAGLQPDNLIILAARPAVGKTAFALNIAQNIGTSTDKTIALFSLEMSAESLVNRMLCAEGSISANHLRTGQLDEQEWANLIVAVGALSKTSIYIDDTPGIKMSEIRAKSRRLAKEKGDLGLIVIDYLQLIEGSNKESRQQEVSEISRQLKKLSKELSVPIIALSQLSRGVEQRQDKRPVLSDIRESGSIEQDADIVA
;
A
#
# COMPACT_ATOMS: atom_id res chain seq x y z
N GLU A 1 11.08 23.68 12.27
CA GLU A 1 10.60 22.75 11.24
C GLU A 1 10.12 23.52 10.01
N ILE A 2 9.18 24.44 10.18
CA ILE A 2 8.75 25.39 9.12
C ILE A 2 9.92 26.20 8.53
N ASP A 3 10.86 26.68 9.35
CA ASP A 3 12.06 27.41 8.87
C ASP A 3 13.04 26.55 8.06
N LYS A 4 12.99 25.21 8.16
CA LYS A 4 13.80 24.31 7.33
C LYS A 4 13.11 24.02 6.00
N LEU A 5 11.79 23.88 6.04
CA LEU A 5 10.94 23.69 4.86
C LEU A 5 10.93 24.92 3.96
N SER A 6 10.98 26.14 4.52
CA SER A 6 11.05 27.37 3.70
C SER A 6 12.40 27.57 2.99
N GLN A 7 13.41 26.76 3.31
CA GLN A 7 14.74 26.79 2.68
C GLN A 7 14.92 25.68 1.63
N GLN A 8 13.98 24.74 1.53
CA GLN A 8 13.99 23.67 0.52
C GLN A 8 13.04 24.07 -0.62
N ASP A 9 13.55 24.18 -1.84
CA ASP A 9 12.79 24.46 -3.08
C ASP A 9 11.94 23.25 -3.55
N GLU A 10 11.74 22.25 -2.69
CA GLU A 10 10.97 21.03 -3.01
C GLU A 10 9.56 21.11 -2.42
N ASP A 11 8.55 21.10 -3.29
CA ASP A 11 7.12 21.12 -2.93
C ASP A 11 6.65 19.83 -2.18
N ILE A 12 7.49 18.79 -2.13
CA ILE A 12 7.16 17.48 -1.56
C ILE A 12 8.00 17.25 -0.30
N THR A 13 7.34 17.15 0.85
CA THR A 13 8.01 17.04 2.17
C THR A 13 7.98 15.63 2.73
N GLY A 14 7.06 14.78 2.27
CA GLY A 14 6.95 13.36 2.58
C GLY A 14 7.55 12.46 1.49
N LEU A 15 7.27 11.15 1.55
CA LEU A 15 7.70 10.22 0.51
C LEU A 15 6.89 10.45 -0.78
N ALA A 16 7.58 10.74 -1.88
CA ALA A 16 6.95 10.91 -3.18
C ALA A 16 6.36 9.57 -3.67
N THR A 17 5.08 9.59 -4.05
CA THR A 17 4.38 8.42 -4.58
C THR A 17 4.73 8.12 -6.04
N GLY A 18 5.29 9.10 -6.75
CA GLY A 18 5.56 9.04 -8.19
C GLY A 18 4.40 9.58 -9.04
N TYR A 19 3.27 9.91 -8.43
CA TYR A 19 2.14 10.55 -9.08
C TYR A 19 2.14 12.04 -8.72
N LYS A 20 2.71 12.88 -9.60
CA LYS A 20 2.95 14.31 -9.36
C LYS A 20 1.73 15.05 -8.80
N ASP A 21 0.56 14.87 -9.41
CA ASP A 21 -0.66 15.55 -8.96
C ASP A 21 -1.06 15.12 -7.55
N PHE A 22 -0.91 13.83 -7.22
CA PHE A 22 -1.19 13.32 -5.89
C PHE A 22 -0.15 13.81 -4.87
N ASP A 23 1.11 13.84 -5.24
CA ASP A 23 2.20 14.35 -4.40
C ASP A 23 2.04 15.85 -4.12
N HIS A 24 1.63 16.66 -5.10
CA HIS A 24 1.31 18.07 -4.89
C HIS A 24 0.09 18.28 -3.98
N MET A 25 -0.93 17.42 -4.08
CA MET A 25 -2.12 17.50 -3.23
C MET A 25 -1.84 17.08 -1.79
N THR A 26 -0.89 16.17 -1.57
CA THR A 26 -0.62 15.57 -0.25
C THR A 26 0.70 16.02 0.39
N ALA A 27 1.52 16.75 -0.35
CA ALA A 27 2.94 16.98 -0.06
C ALA A 27 3.74 15.67 0.13
N GLY A 28 3.34 14.60 -0.56
CA GLY A 28 3.87 13.24 -0.40
C GLY A 28 3.33 12.50 0.84
N LEU A 29 3.73 11.24 1.01
CA LEU A 29 3.30 10.41 2.14
C LEU A 29 4.06 10.80 3.41
N GLN A 30 3.32 11.39 4.35
CA GLN A 30 3.88 11.88 5.60
C GLN A 30 4.09 10.75 6.62
N PRO A 31 5.14 10.81 7.46
CA PRO A 31 5.27 9.98 8.65
C PRO A 31 4.00 10.02 9.51
N ASP A 32 3.77 8.98 10.31
CA ASP A 32 2.62 8.87 11.22
C ASP A 32 1.23 8.76 10.54
N ASN A 33 1.14 8.89 9.22
CA ASN A 33 -0.12 8.91 8.49
C ASN A 33 -0.66 7.51 8.23
N LEU A 34 -1.98 7.36 8.35
CA LEU A 34 -2.74 6.23 7.86
C LEU A 34 -3.52 6.69 6.63
N ILE A 35 -3.15 6.13 5.48
CA ILE A 35 -3.78 6.37 4.19
C ILE A 35 -4.69 5.18 3.90
N ILE A 36 -5.98 5.45 3.68
CA ILE A 36 -6.95 4.43 3.28
C ILE A 36 -7.17 4.55 1.77
N LEU A 37 -6.79 3.50 1.04
CA LEU A 37 -7.05 3.40 -0.39
C LEU A 37 -8.25 2.49 -0.63
N ALA A 38 -9.39 3.06 -1.00
CA ALA A 38 -10.65 2.33 -1.08
C ALA A 38 -11.22 2.26 -2.49
N ALA A 39 -11.40 1.04 -3.00
CA ALA A 39 -12.03 0.85 -4.31
C ALA A 39 -12.90 -0.41 -4.35
N ARG A 40 -13.69 -0.55 -5.42
CA ARG A 40 -14.36 -1.80 -5.74
C ARG A 40 -13.35 -2.84 -6.28
N PRO A 41 -13.66 -4.14 -6.20
CA PRO A 41 -12.85 -5.18 -6.83
C PRO A 41 -12.57 -4.87 -8.31
N ALA A 42 -11.39 -5.27 -8.79
CA ALA A 42 -10.93 -5.09 -10.17
C ALA A 42 -10.74 -3.64 -10.67
N VAL A 43 -10.96 -2.60 -9.86
CA VAL A 43 -10.71 -1.20 -10.24
C VAL A 43 -9.21 -0.87 -10.32
N GLY A 44 -8.37 -1.61 -9.59
CA GLY A 44 -6.91 -1.42 -9.61
C GLY A 44 -6.27 -1.02 -8.29
N LYS A 45 -6.97 -1.14 -7.14
CA LYS A 45 -6.45 -0.81 -5.79
C LYS A 45 -5.01 -1.35 -5.55
N THR A 46 -4.81 -2.64 -5.82
CA THR A 46 -3.54 -3.33 -5.60
C THR A 46 -2.47 -2.86 -6.58
N ALA A 47 -2.84 -2.65 -7.84
CA ALA A 47 -1.91 -2.15 -8.85
C ALA A 47 -1.40 -0.75 -8.50
N PHE A 48 -2.31 0.15 -8.08
CA PHE A 48 -1.94 1.49 -7.64
C PHE A 48 -0.99 1.46 -6.44
N ALA A 49 -1.32 0.68 -5.41
CA ALA A 49 -0.48 0.55 -4.22
C ALA A 49 0.90 -0.07 -4.51
N LEU A 50 0.96 -1.09 -5.39
CA LEU A 50 2.22 -1.68 -5.83
C LEU A 50 3.06 -0.70 -6.62
N ASN A 51 2.48 0.12 -7.50
CA ASN A 51 3.22 1.14 -8.25
C ASN A 51 3.83 2.19 -7.32
N ILE A 52 3.11 2.63 -6.28
CA ILE A 52 3.66 3.53 -5.25
C ILE A 52 4.82 2.86 -4.52
N ALA A 53 4.64 1.63 -4.05
CA ALA A 53 5.69 0.88 -3.37
C ALA A 53 6.92 0.69 -4.27
N GLN A 54 6.71 0.30 -5.52
CA GLN A 54 7.80 0.12 -6.48
C GLN A 54 8.53 1.43 -6.74
N ASN A 55 7.82 2.53 -7.00
CA ASN A 55 8.43 3.84 -7.21
C ASN A 55 9.29 4.25 -6.01
N ILE A 56 8.78 4.13 -4.78
CA ILE A 56 9.56 4.46 -3.58
C ILE A 56 10.77 3.52 -3.44
N GLY A 57 10.60 2.23 -3.71
CA GLY A 57 11.65 1.23 -3.56
C GLY A 57 12.75 1.33 -4.61
N THR A 58 12.46 1.87 -5.80
CA THR A 58 13.45 2.08 -6.88
C THR A 58 14.06 3.47 -6.87
N SER A 59 13.35 4.49 -6.38
CA SER A 59 13.84 5.87 -6.32
C SER A 59 14.53 6.25 -5.01
N THR A 60 14.36 5.44 -3.97
CA THR A 60 14.95 5.68 -2.65
C THR A 60 15.54 4.40 -2.07
N ASP A 61 16.42 4.53 -1.07
CA ASP A 61 16.95 3.37 -0.34
C ASP A 61 16.01 2.88 0.77
N LYS A 62 14.80 3.45 0.90
CA LYS A 62 13.88 3.13 1.99
C LYS A 62 13.40 1.68 1.93
N THR A 63 13.34 1.06 3.11
CA THR A 63 12.73 -0.26 3.27
C THR A 63 11.21 -0.16 3.18
N ILE A 64 10.58 -1.07 2.45
CA ILE A 64 9.11 -1.14 2.29
C ILE A 64 8.62 -2.51 2.77
N ALA A 65 7.58 -2.51 3.59
CA ALA A 65 6.87 -3.72 3.99
C ALA A 65 5.54 -3.83 3.24
N LEU A 66 5.30 -4.95 2.56
CA LEU A 66 4.06 -5.29 1.89
C LEU A 66 3.43 -6.50 2.58
N PHE A 67 2.30 -6.31 3.25
CA PHE A 67 1.49 -7.40 3.80
C PHE A 67 0.37 -7.74 2.80
N SER A 68 0.52 -8.87 2.13
CA SER A 68 -0.40 -9.35 1.10
C SER A 68 -1.28 -10.46 1.62
N LEU A 69 -2.54 -10.13 1.91
CA LEU A 69 -3.49 -11.05 2.54
C LEU A 69 -4.40 -11.73 1.51
N GLU A 70 -4.51 -11.14 0.32
CA GLU A 70 -5.33 -11.65 -0.79
C GLU A 70 -4.50 -12.45 -1.81
N MET A 71 -3.25 -12.03 -2.07
CA MET A 71 -2.42 -12.55 -3.15
C MET A 71 -1.11 -13.15 -2.63
N SER A 72 -0.55 -14.13 -3.35
CA SER A 72 0.80 -14.63 -3.05
C SER A 72 1.88 -13.59 -3.36
N ALA A 73 3.02 -13.70 -2.67
CA ALA A 73 4.17 -12.85 -2.94
C ALA A 73 4.64 -12.95 -4.40
N GLU A 74 4.66 -14.16 -4.97
CA GLU A 74 4.98 -14.39 -6.38
C GLU A 74 4.05 -13.62 -7.33
N SER A 75 2.74 -13.58 -7.03
CA SER A 75 1.78 -12.86 -7.86
C SER A 75 2.01 -11.35 -7.83
N LEU A 76 2.40 -10.79 -6.68
CA LEU A 76 2.74 -9.37 -6.56
C LEU A 76 4.05 -9.04 -7.27
N VAL A 77 5.08 -9.89 -7.13
CA VAL A 77 6.37 -9.73 -7.83
C VAL A 77 6.17 -9.75 -9.34
N ASN A 78 5.41 -10.71 -9.87
CA ASN A 78 5.11 -10.77 -11.30
C ASN A 78 4.42 -9.48 -11.81
N ARG A 79 3.53 -8.88 -11.01
CA ARG A 79 2.91 -7.60 -11.35
C ARG A 79 3.91 -6.44 -11.37
N MET A 80 4.80 -6.37 -10.37
CA MET A 80 5.87 -5.37 -10.32
C MET A 80 6.82 -5.50 -11.51
N LEU A 81 7.18 -6.73 -11.92
CA LEU A 81 8.00 -6.98 -13.11
C LEU A 81 7.29 -6.57 -14.39
N CYS A 82 5.99 -6.84 -14.53
CA CYS A 82 5.21 -6.40 -15.69
C CYS A 82 5.15 -4.88 -15.78
N ALA A 83 4.96 -4.19 -14.65
CA ALA A 83 4.91 -2.73 -14.59
C ALA A 83 6.25 -2.10 -14.96
N GLU A 84 7.35 -2.59 -14.38
CA GLU A 84 8.71 -2.10 -14.63
C GLU A 84 9.17 -2.37 -16.07
N GLY A 85 8.96 -3.58 -16.57
CA GLY A 85 9.45 -4.02 -17.88
C GLY A 85 8.51 -3.68 -19.04
N SER A 86 7.32 -3.12 -18.78
CA SER A 86 6.25 -2.98 -19.77
C SER A 86 5.95 -4.31 -20.50
N ILE A 87 5.82 -5.39 -19.73
CA ILE A 87 5.64 -6.77 -20.23
C ILE A 87 4.17 -7.16 -20.13
N SER A 88 3.67 -7.92 -21.13
CA SER A 88 2.33 -8.51 -21.05
C SER A 88 2.23 -9.49 -19.87
N ALA A 89 1.30 -9.22 -18.96
CA ALA A 89 1.04 -10.10 -17.82
C ALA A 89 0.61 -11.52 -18.25
N ASN A 90 -0.02 -11.66 -19.42
CA ASN A 90 -0.38 -12.97 -19.97
C ASN A 90 0.86 -13.70 -20.50
N HIS A 91 1.77 -13.00 -21.17
CA HIS A 91 3.00 -13.61 -21.69
C HIS A 91 3.91 -14.04 -20.55
N LEU A 92 4.09 -13.19 -19.54
CA LEU A 92 4.88 -13.54 -18.35
C LEU A 92 4.29 -14.78 -17.64
N ARG A 93 2.96 -14.82 -17.47
CA ARG A 93 2.28 -15.95 -16.82
C ARG A 93 2.37 -17.26 -17.62
N THR A 94 2.39 -17.18 -18.95
CA THR A 94 2.42 -18.35 -19.84
C THR A 94 3.84 -18.74 -20.27
N GLY A 95 4.84 -17.91 -19.98
CA GLY A 95 6.21 -18.06 -20.46
C GLY A 95 6.39 -17.75 -21.95
N GLN A 96 5.38 -17.15 -22.62
CA GLN A 96 5.38 -16.85 -24.06
C GLN A 96 5.90 -15.44 -24.34
N LEU A 97 7.08 -15.14 -23.82
CA LEU A 97 7.75 -13.83 -23.99
C LEU A 97 8.47 -13.79 -25.35
N ASP A 98 8.33 -12.69 -26.07
CA ASP A 98 9.17 -12.42 -27.24
C ASP A 98 10.60 -11.99 -26.83
N GLU A 99 11.52 -11.85 -27.79
CA GLU A 99 12.91 -11.48 -27.52
C GLU A 99 13.04 -10.12 -26.79
N GLN A 100 12.15 -9.16 -27.10
CA GLN A 100 12.16 -7.84 -26.49
C GLN A 100 11.62 -7.90 -25.06
N GLU A 101 10.54 -8.64 -24.82
CA GLU A 101 9.99 -8.87 -23.48
C GLU A 101 10.98 -9.61 -22.59
N TRP A 102 11.74 -10.57 -23.13
CA TRP A 102 12.83 -11.23 -22.42
C TRP A 102 13.92 -10.24 -22.00
N ALA A 103 14.34 -9.36 -22.91
CA ALA A 103 15.32 -8.32 -22.59
C ALA A 103 14.80 -7.36 -21.51
N ASN A 104 13.55 -6.92 -21.62
CA ASN A 104 12.90 -6.05 -20.64
C ASN A 104 12.77 -6.73 -19.27
N LEU A 105 12.46 -8.04 -19.24
CA LEU A 105 12.33 -8.80 -18.01
C LEU A 105 13.65 -8.84 -17.23
N ILE A 106 14.77 -9.07 -17.93
CA ILE A 106 16.09 -9.08 -17.30
C ILE A 106 16.41 -7.73 -16.66
N VAL A 107 16.10 -6.63 -17.36
CA VAL A 107 16.29 -5.27 -16.83
C VAL A 107 15.39 -5.04 -15.61
N ALA A 108 14.11 -5.41 -15.68
CA ALA A 108 13.15 -5.26 -14.59
C ALA A 108 13.55 -6.06 -13.35
N VAL A 109 14.00 -7.30 -13.51
CA VAL A 109 14.55 -8.12 -12.40
C VAL A 109 15.78 -7.46 -11.79
N GLY A 110 16.67 -6.92 -12.63
CA GLY A 110 17.86 -6.20 -12.18
C GLY A 110 17.55 -4.92 -11.39
N ALA A 111 16.48 -4.20 -11.74
CA ALA A 111 16.00 -3.04 -10.99
C ALA A 111 15.34 -3.48 -9.66
N LEU A 112 14.38 -4.41 -9.73
CA LEU A 112 13.59 -4.84 -8.57
C LEU A 112 14.44 -5.54 -7.50
N SER A 113 15.46 -6.31 -7.90
CA SER A 113 16.38 -7.00 -6.97
C SER A 113 17.24 -6.06 -6.12
N LYS A 114 17.39 -4.80 -6.52
CA LYS A 114 18.11 -3.78 -5.76
C LYS A 114 17.21 -3.07 -4.73
N THR A 115 15.90 -3.25 -4.82
CA THR A 115 14.94 -2.59 -3.93
C THR A 115 14.86 -3.29 -2.58
N SER A 116 14.56 -2.53 -1.53
CA SER A 116 14.35 -3.05 -0.17
C SER A 116 12.88 -3.35 0.10
N ILE A 117 12.21 -4.09 -0.80
CA ILE A 117 10.80 -4.47 -0.68
C ILE A 117 10.67 -5.86 -0.02
N TYR A 118 10.01 -5.91 1.12
CA TYR A 118 9.75 -7.13 1.89
C TYR A 118 8.26 -7.49 1.79
N ILE A 119 7.97 -8.67 1.23
CA ILE A 119 6.60 -9.15 1.08
C ILE A 119 6.33 -10.25 2.11
N ASP A 120 5.21 -10.11 2.80
CA ASP A 120 4.66 -11.11 3.70
C ASP A 120 3.28 -11.52 3.20
N ASP A 121 3.14 -12.75 2.73
CA ASP A 121 1.90 -13.33 2.24
C ASP A 121 1.27 -14.33 3.21
N THR A 122 1.54 -14.19 4.51
CA THR A 122 0.97 -15.06 5.55
C THR A 122 -0.57 -14.91 5.56
N PRO A 123 -1.33 -15.98 5.24
CA PRO A 123 -2.79 -15.92 5.27
C PRO A 123 -3.31 -15.86 6.71
N GLY A 124 -4.41 -15.14 6.93
CA GLY A 124 -5.04 -15.04 8.26
C GLY A 124 -4.18 -14.32 9.31
N ILE A 125 -3.26 -13.46 8.90
CA ILE A 125 -2.38 -12.76 9.83
C ILE A 125 -3.17 -11.87 10.80
N LYS A 126 -2.77 -11.88 12.07
CA LYS A 126 -3.34 -11.00 13.09
C LYS A 126 -2.64 -9.66 13.12
N MET A 127 -3.35 -8.63 13.58
CA MET A 127 -2.78 -7.29 13.73
C MET A 127 -1.54 -7.27 14.68
N SER A 128 -1.51 -8.14 15.68
CA SER A 128 -0.33 -8.31 16.55
C SER A 128 0.90 -8.80 15.80
N GLU A 129 0.73 -9.66 14.81
CA GLU A 129 1.82 -10.21 14.00
C GLU A 129 2.31 -9.17 13.00
N ILE A 130 1.42 -8.45 12.31
CA ILE A 130 1.78 -7.30 11.46
C ILE A 130 2.66 -6.32 12.25
N ARG A 131 2.23 -5.95 13.47
CA ARG A 131 3.00 -5.06 14.36
C ARG A 131 4.36 -5.63 14.73
N ALA A 132 4.42 -6.92 15.12
CA ALA A 132 5.67 -7.56 15.49
C ALA A 132 6.67 -7.61 14.33
N LYS A 133 6.21 -7.99 13.13
CA LYS A 133 7.04 -8.05 11.92
C LYS A 133 7.49 -6.66 11.48
N SER A 134 6.61 -5.67 11.51
CA SER A 134 6.96 -4.27 11.18
C SER A 134 8.02 -3.70 12.12
N ARG A 135 7.87 -3.89 13.44
CA ARG A 135 8.87 -3.47 14.44
C ARG A 135 10.22 -4.16 14.23
N ARG A 136 10.18 -5.47 13.97
CA ARG A 136 11.39 -6.25 13.72
C ARG A 136 12.12 -5.72 12.48
N LEU A 137 11.40 -5.51 11.39
CA LEU A 137 11.97 -4.98 10.15
C LEU A 137 12.53 -3.57 10.33
N ALA A 138 11.79 -2.68 11.00
CA ALA A 138 12.27 -1.33 11.34
C ALA A 138 13.56 -1.37 12.17
N LYS A 139 13.68 -2.31 13.12
CA LYS A 139 14.89 -2.49 13.92
C LYS A 139 16.06 -3.09 13.12
N GLU A 140 15.79 -4.06 12.26
CA GLU A 140 16.82 -4.76 11.47
C GLU A 140 17.38 -3.90 10.34
N LYS A 141 16.55 -3.05 9.73
CA LYS A 141 16.92 -2.22 8.57
C LYS A 141 17.19 -0.77 8.93
N GLY A 142 16.52 -0.24 9.95
CA GLY A 142 16.71 1.13 10.45
C GLY A 142 15.98 2.21 9.64
N ASP A 143 15.46 1.90 8.45
CA ASP A 143 14.96 2.87 7.48
C ASP A 143 13.63 2.46 6.83
N LEU A 144 12.78 1.74 7.58
CA LEU A 144 11.42 1.42 7.15
C LEU A 144 10.70 2.73 6.78
N GLY A 145 10.37 2.88 5.50
CA GLY A 145 9.78 4.09 4.94
C GLY A 145 8.30 3.95 4.64
N LEU A 146 7.80 2.75 4.34
CA LEU A 146 6.40 2.53 4.01
C LEU A 146 5.94 1.15 4.45
N ILE A 147 4.69 1.07 4.94
CA ILE A 147 3.97 -0.18 5.12
C ILE A 147 2.73 -0.16 4.24
N VAL A 148 2.52 -1.20 3.45
CA VAL A 148 1.30 -1.41 2.66
C VAL A 148 0.60 -2.67 3.13
N ILE A 149 -0.73 -2.62 3.23
CA ILE A 149 -1.57 -3.76 3.63
C ILE A 149 -2.67 -3.97 2.60
N ASP A 150 -2.65 -5.10 1.91
CA ASP A 150 -3.68 -5.51 0.95
C ASP A 150 -4.45 -6.74 1.46
N TYR A 151 -5.59 -6.61 2.12
CA TYR A 151 -6.34 -5.40 2.47
C TYR A 151 -6.98 -5.57 3.86
N LEU A 152 -7.44 -4.48 4.48
CA LEU A 152 -7.87 -4.41 5.88
C LEU A 152 -8.84 -5.52 6.30
N GLN A 153 -9.83 -5.80 5.46
CA GLN A 153 -10.87 -6.77 5.72
C GLN A 153 -10.40 -8.24 5.64
N LEU A 154 -9.10 -8.52 5.49
CA LEU A 154 -8.54 -9.86 5.63
C LEU A 154 -7.65 -10.03 6.87
N ILE A 155 -7.42 -8.96 7.63
CA ILE A 155 -6.75 -9.07 8.93
C ILE A 155 -7.69 -9.80 9.88
N GLU A 156 -7.16 -10.83 10.54
CA GLU A 156 -7.86 -11.52 11.63
C GLU A 156 -7.90 -10.61 12.87
N GLY A 157 -9.11 -10.26 13.30
CA GLY A 157 -9.34 -9.59 14.56
C GLY A 157 -9.71 -10.54 15.68
N SER A 158 -9.87 -9.97 16.86
CA SER A 158 -10.38 -10.66 18.05
C SER A 158 -11.88 -10.96 17.86
N ASN A 159 -12.35 -12.11 18.38
CA ASN A 159 -13.75 -12.54 18.33
C ASN A 159 -14.71 -11.42 18.78
N LYS A 160 -15.23 -10.66 17.81
CA LYS A 160 -16.24 -9.63 18.02
C LYS A 160 -17.53 -10.05 17.37
N GLU A 161 -18.65 -9.65 17.99
CA GLU A 161 -19.99 -9.90 17.48
C GLU A 161 -20.27 -9.17 16.15
N SER A 162 -19.48 -8.15 15.81
CA SER A 162 -19.67 -7.35 14.60
C SER A 162 -18.35 -7.11 13.85
N ARG A 163 -18.34 -7.51 12.57
CA ARG A 163 -17.23 -7.26 11.62
C ARG A 163 -16.90 -5.78 11.50
N GLN A 164 -17.92 -4.91 11.59
CA GLN A 164 -17.73 -3.46 11.58
C GLN A 164 -16.83 -2.99 12.74
N GLN A 165 -17.08 -3.48 13.96
CA GLN A 165 -16.31 -3.11 15.15
C GLN A 165 -14.88 -3.66 15.10
N GLU A 166 -14.70 -4.79 14.42
CA GLU A 166 -13.40 -5.43 14.22
C GLU A 166 -12.54 -4.60 13.26
N VAL A 167 -13.06 -4.25 12.09
CA VAL A 167 -12.37 -3.39 11.12
C VAL A 167 -12.07 -2.02 11.71
N SER A 168 -13.01 -1.47 12.48
CA SER A 168 -12.82 -0.23 13.23
C SER A 168 -11.66 -0.32 14.24
N GLU A 169 -11.48 -1.46 14.90
CA GLU A 169 -10.35 -1.65 15.80
C GLU A 169 -9.02 -1.81 15.05
N ILE A 170 -9.02 -2.57 13.96
CA ILE A 170 -7.84 -2.74 13.10
C ILE A 170 -7.35 -1.37 12.61
N SER A 171 -8.26 -0.52 12.12
CA SER A 171 -7.97 0.86 11.71
C SER A 171 -7.27 1.66 12.82
N ARG A 172 -7.83 1.68 14.04
CA ARG A 172 -7.21 2.32 15.20
C ARG A 172 -5.83 1.75 15.53
N GLN A 173 -5.66 0.43 15.45
CA GLN A 173 -4.38 -0.22 15.73
C GLN A 173 -3.33 0.12 14.67
N LEU A 174 -3.72 0.27 13.41
CA LEU A 174 -2.84 0.73 12.34
C LEU A 174 -2.44 2.19 12.51
N LYS A 175 -3.36 3.07 12.85
CA LYS A 175 -3.03 4.48 13.16
C LYS A 175 -2.08 4.60 14.36
N LYS A 176 -2.20 3.71 15.34
CA LYS A 176 -1.22 3.62 16.44
C LYS A 176 0.13 3.11 15.94
N LEU A 177 0.15 2.12 15.06
CA LEU A 177 1.38 1.58 14.48
C LEU A 177 2.13 2.62 13.64
N SER A 178 1.42 3.39 12.82
CA SER A 178 2.03 4.44 11.98
C SER A 178 2.75 5.47 12.85
N LYS A 179 2.09 5.95 13.91
CA LYS A 179 2.65 6.88 14.90
C LYS A 179 3.80 6.30 15.70
N GLU A 180 3.71 5.03 16.03
CA GLU A 180 4.72 4.36 16.85
C GLU A 180 6.04 4.17 16.09
N LEU A 181 5.95 3.84 14.81
CA LEU A 181 7.12 3.62 13.96
C LEU A 181 7.57 4.90 13.23
N SER A 182 6.75 5.95 13.24
CA SER A 182 6.91 7.14 12.42
C SER A 182 7.03 6.83 10.93
N VAL A 183 6.10 5.99 10.46
CA VAL A 183 6.06 5.47 9.08
C VAL A 183 4.66 5.64 8.51
N PRO A 184 4.50 6.15 7.26
CA PRO A 184 3.21 6.11 6.57
C PRO A 184 2.74 4.67 6.35
N ILE A 185 1.44 4.44 6.56
CA ILE A 185 0.79 3.17 6.29
C ILE A 185 -0.29 3.37 5.22
N ILE A 186 -0.17 2.66 4.09
CA ILE A 186 -1.24 2.56 3.10
C ILE A 186 -2.02 1.27 3.38
N ALA A 187 -3.27 1.39 3.78
CA ALA A 187 -4.14 0.26 4.01
C ALA A 187 -5.27 0.23 2.97
N LEU A 188 -5.30 -0.85 2.19
CA LEU A 188 -6.31 -1.02 1.16
C LEU A 188 -7.62 -1.40 1.83
N SER A 189 -8.72 -0.89 1.27
CA SER A 189 -10.07 -1.19 1.73
C SER A 189 -10.97 -1.51 0.54
N GLN A 190 -11.84 -2.48 0.71
CA GLN A 190 -12.87 -2.75 -0.29
C GLN A 190 -14.16 -2.00 0.05
N LEU A 191 -14.70 -1.29 -0.94
CA LEU A 191 -15.99 -0.59 -0.81
C LEU A 191 -17.18 -1.55 -0.78
N SER A 192 -18.27 -1.13 -0.15
CA SER A 192 -19.55 -1.86 -0.19
C SER A 192 -20.08 -1.99 -1.62
N ARG A 193 -20.96 -2.98 -1.87
CA ARG A 193 -21.61 -3.14 -3.19
C ARG A 193 -22.63 -2.04 -3.48
N GLY A 194 -23.01 -1.24 -2.48
CA GLY A 194 -23.99 -0.17 -2.62
C GLY A 194 -23.61 0.89 -3.66
N VAL A 195 -22.31 1.10 -3.89
CA VAL A 195 -21.78 1.98 -4.95
C VAL A 195 -22.32 1.64 -6.33
N GLU A 196 -22.54 0.35 -6.62
CA GLU A 196 -22.95 -0.11 -7.95
C GLU A 196 -24.44 0.10 -8.22
N GLN A 197 -25.23 0.32 -7.17
CA GLN A 197 -26.68 0.53 -7.24
C GLN A 197 -27.06 2.00 -7.49
N ARG A 198 -26.12 2.93 -7.32
CA ARG A 198 -26.34 4.36 -7.57
C ARG A 198 -26.20 4.68 -9.06
N GLN A 199 -26.88 5.74 -9.50
CA GLN A 199 -26.66 6.29 -10.85
C GLN A 199 -25.24 6.86 -10.98
N ASP A 200 -24.80 7.66 -9.98
CA ASP A 200 -23.40 8.05 -9.86
C ASP A 200 -22.63 6.99 -9.05
N LYS A 201 -21.72 6.32 -9.74
CA LYS A 201 -20.88 5.24 -9.22
C LYS A 201 -19.57 5.74 -8.62
N ARG A 202 -19.34 7.06 -8.58
CA ARG A 202 -18.21 7.63 -7.85
C ARG A 202 -18.31 7.26 -6.37
N PRO A 203 -17.24 6.72 -5.76
CA PRO A 203 -17.20 6.47 -4.33
C PRO A 203 -17.39 7.75 -3.53
N VAL A 204 -18.03 7.62 -2.38
CA VAL A 204 -18.15 8.65 -1.36
C VAL A 204 -17.82 8.04 0.00
N LEU A 205 -17.53 8.86 1.01
CA LEU A 205 -17.11 8.39 2.34
C LEU A 205 -18.11 7.39 2.98
N SER A 206 -19.41 7.52 2.69
CA SER A 206 -20.42 6.57 3.15
C SER A 206 -20.22 5.13 2.65
N ASP A 207 -19.47 4.92 1.57
CA ASP A 207 -19.24 3.61 0.98
C ASP A 207 -18.16 2.81 1.72
N ILE A 208 -17.34 3.51 2.52
CA ILE A 208 -16.36 2.97 3.48
C ILE A 208 -17.02 2.83 4.87
N ARG A 209 -18.17 3.46 5.09
CA ARG A 209 -18.86 3.65 6.38
C ARG A 209 -19.55 2.41 6.95
N GLU A 210 -19.50 1.26 6.28
CA GLU A 210 -19.71 -0.03 6.97
C GLU A 210 -18.71 -0.21 8.14
N SER A 211 -17.69 0.65 8.25
CA SER A 211 -16.83 0.84 9.42
C SER A 211 -16.58 2.34 9.70
N GLY A 212 -17.58 3.04 10.25
CA GLY A 212 -17.56 4.50 10.47
C GLY A 212 -16.39 5.09 11.28
N SER A 213 -15.52 4.29 11.89
CA SER A 213 -14.29 4.81 12.50
C SER A 213 -13.09 4.91 11.53
N ILE A 214 -13.12 4.23 10.37
CA ILE A 214 -12.00 4.29 9.41
C ILE A 214 -11.74 5.73 8.97
N GLU A 215 -12.81 6.45 8.63
CA GLU A 215 -12.74 7.86 8.23
C GLU A 215 -12.17 8.75 9.33
N GLN A 216 -12.41 8.42 10.61
CA GLN A 216 -11.94 9.20 11.74
C GLN A 216 -10.48 8.92 12.10
N ASP A 217 -10.00 7.71 11.82
CA ASP A 217 -8.63 7.29 12.13
C ASP A 217 -7.63 7.62 11.01
N ALA A 218 -8.11 7.69 9.77
CA ALA A 218 -7.32 7.97 8.58
C ALA A 218 -7.02 9.46 8.44
N ASP A 219 -5.80 9.78 8.01
CA ASP A 219 -5.42 11.16 7.66
C ASP A 219 -5.78 11.46 6.20
N ILE A 220 -5.73 10.44 5.34
CA ILE A 220 -6.08 10.54 3.92
C ILE A 220 -6.99 9.36 3.56
N VAL A 221 -8.09 9.66 2.86
CA VAL A 221 -8.97 8.68 2.24
C VAL A 221 -9.00 8.95 0.75
N ALA A 222 -8.56 7.97 -0.05
CA ALA A 222 -8.40 8.06 -1.50
C ALA A 222 -9.08 6.89 -2.21
#